data_AF-A0A6G8P0M0-F1
#
_entry.id   AF-A0A6G8P0M0-F1
#
_cell.length_a   1.000
_cell.length_b   1.000
_cell.length_c   1.000
_cell.angle_alpha   90.00
_cell.angle_beta   90.00
_cell.angle_gamma   90.00
#
_symmetry.space_group_name_H-M   'P 1'
#
loop_
_entity.id
_entity.type
_entity.pdbx_description
1 polymer ?
#
loop_
_entity_poly.entity_id
_entity_poly.type
_entity_poly.pdbx_seq_one_letter_code
_entity_poly.pdbx_strand_id
1 'polypeptide(L)'
;MTERTLLLTEAASGLSAHFTLASEQAPENTAFLWDFLSEPREMAAIHAMWTGPEISCPIPSNMLVPEQIARVLPPENATLTPQPGDLVLAYVPARMWGGNPAPIFDLGVFYGPGARMLFPIGWLAGSVVGKVPPQELAGLAQACGAIRKSGSCVLCLERA
;
A
#
# COMPACT_ATOMS: atom_id res chain seq x y z
N MET A 1 -21.18 10.35 5.35
CA MET A 1 -20.48 9.12 5.78
C MET A 1 -19.28 9.55 6.59
N THR A 2 -18.90 8.82 7.65
CA THR A 2 -17.73 9.16 8.46
C THR A 2 -16.47 8.89 7.65
N GLU A 3 -15.59 9.90 7.54
CA GLU A 3 -14.29 9.77 6.90
C GLU A 3 -13.46 8.73 7.66
N ARG A 4 -12.92 7.74 6.94
CA ARG A 4 -12.08 6.68 7.52
C ARG A 4 -10.63 7.04 7.32
N THR A 5 -9.84 6.94 8.37
CA THR A 5 -8.43 7.30 8.37
C THR A 5 -7.59 6.13 8.86
N LEU A 6 -6.38 6.01 8.30
CA LEU A 6 -5.36 5.07 8.78
C LEU A 6 -4.15 5.86 9.28
N LEU A 7 -3.50 5.35 10.31
CA LEU A 7 -2.17 5.79 10.73
C LEU A 7 -1.15 4.75 10.28
N LEU A 8 -0.08 5.23 9.64
CA LEU A 8 1.07 4.42 9.24
C LEU A 8 2.33 4.99 9.88
N THR A 9 3.08 4.15 10.60
CA THR A 9 4.29 4.56 11.31
C THR A 9 5.47 3.62 11.07
N GLU A 10 6.69 4.15 11.18
CA GLU A 10 7.94 3.38 11.22
C GLU A 10 8.93 4.10 12.13
N ALA A 11 9.39 3.41 13.18
CA ALA A 11 10.09 4.04 14.28
C ALA A 11 11.50 4.57 13.92
N ALA A 12 12.26 3.87 13.07
CA ALA A 12 13.67 4.22 12.82
C ALA A 12 13.83 5.45 11.92
N SER A 13 12.95 5.62 10.94
CA SER A 13 12.89 6.78 10.05
C SER A 13 12.07 7.94 10.62
N GLY A 14 11.31 7.69 11.69
CA GLY A 14 10.35 8.65 12.25
C GLY A 14 9.12 8.85 11.35
N LEU A 15 8.82 7.88 10.47
CA LEU A 15 7.62 7.92 9.64
C LEU A 15 6.39 7.91 10.54
N SER A 16 5.50 8.86 10.31
CA SER A 16 4.16 8.95 10.89
C SER A 16 3.30 9.71 9.91
N ALA A 17 2.38 9.03 9.24
CA ALA A 17 1.51 9.63 8.23
C ALA A 17 0.08 9.11 8.36
N HIS A 18 -0.88 10.03 8.23
CA HIS A 18 -2.29 9.71 8.15
C HIS A 18 -2.73 9.59 6.71
N PHE A 19 -3.56 8.59 6.42
CA PHE A 19 -4.17 8.40 5.11
C PHE A 19 -5.68 8.45 5.23
N THR A 20 -6.30 9.40 4.55
CA THR A 20 -7.75 9.42 4.34
C THR A 20 -8.11 8.38 3.29
N LEU A 21 -9.01 7.45 3.63
CA LEU A 21 -9.42 6.39 2.70
C LEU A 21 -10.38 6.91 1.62
N ALA A 22 -10.09 6.56 0.38
CA ALA A 22 -10.88 6.87 -0.81
C ALA A 22 -12.13 5.96 -0.94
N SER A 23 -12.92 5.88 0.13
CA SER A 23 -14.00 4.89 0.28
C SER A 23 -15.11 5.01 -0.78
N GLU A 24 -15.26 6.18 -1.39
CA GLU A 24 -16.22 6.40 -2.48
C GLU A 24 -15.64 5.98 -3.85
N GLN A 25 -14.33 6.17 -4.06
CA GLN A 25 -13.69 5.88 -5.36
C GLN A 25 -13.24 4.42 -5.47
N ALA A 26 -12.89 3.80 -4.35
CA ALA A 26 -12.42 2.41 -4.26
C ALA A 26 -13.11 1.64 -3.12
N PRO A 27 -14.45 1.50 -3.14
CA PRO A 27 -15.23 0.96 -2.02
C PRO A 27 -14.85 -0.48 -1.65
N GLU A 28 -14.63 -1.36 -2.62
CA GLU A 28 -14.29 -2.76 -2.33
C GLU A 28 -12.86 -2.91 -1.80
N ASN A 29 -11.93 -2.17 -2.39
CA ASN A 29 -10.52 -2.20 -2.02
C ASN A 29 -10.31 -1.56 -0.63
N THR A 30 -10.98 -0.44 -0.35
CA THR A 30 -10.95 0.19 0.98
C THR A 30 -11.67 -0.64 2.03
N ALA A 31 -12.76 -1.34 1.70
CA ALA A 31 -13.40 -2.27 2.62
C ALA A 31 -12.48 -3.44 2.98
N PHE A 32 -11.82 -4.05 1.98
CA PHE A 32 -10.82 -5.10 2.22
C PHE A 32 -9.72 -4.63 3.17
N LEU A 33 -9.13 -3.46 2.89
CA LEU A 33 -8.07 -2.90 3.73
C LEU A 33 -8.58 -2.57 5.13
N TRP A 34 -9.76 -1.96 5.24
CA TRP A 34 -10.35 -1.63 6.53
C TRP A 34 -10.55 -2.89 7.37
N ASP A 35 -11.15 -3.94 6.81
CA ASP A 35 -11.40 -5.22 7.50
C ASP A 35 -10.09 -5.91 7.90
N PHE A 36 -9.07 -5.89 7.04
CA PHE A 36 -7.73 -6.38 7.34
C PHE A 36 -7.10 -5.68 8.55
N LEU A 37 -7.33 -4.38 8.68
CA LEU A 37 -6.89 -3.54 9.80
C LEU A 37 -7.91 -3.49 10.95
N SER A 38 -8.77 -4.52 11.11
CA SER A 38 -9.60 -4.67 12.32
C SER A 38 -8.80 -4.81 13.61
N GLU A 39 -7.53 -5.19 13.47
CA GLU A 39 -6.49 -5.12 14.47
C GLU A 39 -5.25 -4.46 13.87
N PRO A 40 -4.40 -3.79 14.68
CA PRO A 40 -3.14 -3.22 14.21
C PRO A 40 -2.25 -4.28 13.55
N ARG A 41 -1.51 -3.87 12.51
CA ARG A 41 -0.62 -4.76 11.75
C ARG A 41 0.80 -4.24 11.76
N GLU A 42 1.74 -5.14 12.00
CA GLU A 42 3.17 -4.90 11.78
C GLU A 42 3.62 -5.74 10.60
N MET A 43 4.11 -5.09 9.55
CA MET A 43 4.46 -5.76 8.30
C MET A 43 5.84 -5.34 7.83
N ALA A 44 6.60 -6.32 7.34
CA ALA A 44 7.89 -6.05 6.72
C ALA A 44 7.67 -5.26 5.42
N ALA A 45 8.46 -4.21 5.25
CA ALA A 45 8.41 -3.36 4.07
C ALA A 45 9.80 -3.03 3.56
N ILE A 46 9.89 -2.68 2.28
CA ILE A 46 11.16 -2.34 1.62
C ILE A 46 10.92 -1.28 0.55
N HIS A 47 11.96 -0.50 0.25
CA HIS A 47 11.92 0.38 -0.92
C HIS A 47 11.80 -0.45 -2.20
N ALA A 48 10.81 -0.12 -3.04
CA ALA A 48 10.49 -0.90 -4.21
C ALA A 48 11.50 -0.70 -5.34
N MET A 49 11.88 -1.81 -6.00
CA MET A 49 12.93 -1.78 -7.02
C MET A 49 12.44 -1.35 -8.41
N TRP A 50 11.17 -1.63 -8.74
CA TRP A 50 10.64 -1.43 -10.11
C TRP A 50 9.74 -0.21 -10.25
N THR A 51 9.00 0.12 -9.20
CA THR A 51 7.92 1.12 -9.24
C THR A 51 8.39 2.55 -8.92
N GLY A 52 9.64 2.71 -8.46
CA GLY A 52 10.28 3.99 -8.21
C GLY A 52 10.13 4.46 -6.75
N PRO A 53 9.60 5.65 -6.47
CA PRO A 53 9.49 6.20 -5.12
C PRO A 53 8.31 5.57 -4.33
N GLU A 54 8.41 4.27 -4.06
CA GLU A 54 7.46 3.47 -3.29
C GLU A 54 8.17 2.76 -2.12
N ILE A 55 7.51 2.72 -0.97
CA ILE A 55 7.77 1.70 0.06
C ILE A 55 6.71 0.61 -0.13
N SER A 56 7.14 -0.57 -0.57
CA SER A 56 6.29 -1.74 -0.80
C SER A 56 6.20 -2.54 0.49
N CYS A 57 4.96 -2.89 0.85
CA CYS A 57 4.61 -3.56 2.09
C CYS A 57 3.67 -4.74 1.78
N PRO A 58 4.22 -5.91 1.42
CA PRO A 58 3.42 -7.06 1.04
C PRO A 58 2.63 -7.57 2.24
N ILE A 59 1.34 -7.85 2.04
CA ILE A 59 0.50 -8.43 3.08
C ILE A 59 0.82 -9.93 3.17
N PRO A 60 1.38 -10.41 4.30
CA PRO A 60 1.70 -11.83 4.47
C PRO A 60 0.42 -12.68 4.42
N SER A 61 0.44 -13.78 3.68
CA SER A 61 -0.74 -14.64 3.52
C SER A 61 -1.25 -15.25 4.83
N ASN A 62 -0.37 -15.43 5.82
CA ASN A 62 -0.73 -15.91 7.16
C ASN A 62 -1.43 -14.84 8.02
N MET A 63 -1.49 -13.58 7.58
CA MET A 63 -2.26 -12.51 8.22
C MET A 63 -3.66 -12.34 7.59
N LEU A 64 -3.96 -13.07 6.52
CA LEU A 64 -5.25 -13.04 5.84
C LEU A 64 -6.07 -14.26 6.21
N VAL A 65 -7.37 -14.06 6.46
CA VAL A 65 -8.31 -15.18 6.59
C VAL A 65 -8.64 -15.78 5.20
N PRO A 66 -9.08 -17.05 5.10
CA PRO A 66 -9.35 -17.70 3.81
C PRO A 66 -10.26 -16.89 2.87
N GLU A 67 -11.26 -16.20 3.42
CA GLU A 67 -12.20 -15.36 2.67
C GLU A 67 -11.50 -14.16 2.03
N GLN A 68 -10.50 -13.57 2.71
CA GLN A 68 -9.70 -12.47 2.18
C GLN A 68 -8.75 -12.95 1.09
N ILE A 69 -8.10 -14.10 1.29
CA ILE A 69 -7.19 -14.70 0.29
C ILE A 69 -7.96 -15.02 -1.01
N ALA A 70 -9.19 -15.51 -0.89
CA ALA A 70 -10.04 -15.83 -2.03
C ALA A 70 -10.63 -14.61 -2.74
N ARG A 71 -10.51 -13.40 -2.17
CA ARG A 71 -11.14 -12.20 -2.72
C ARG A 71 -10.37 -11.70 -3.93
N VAL A 72 -11.06 -11.65 -5.08
CA VAL A 72 -10.59 -10.92 -6.26
C VAL A 72 -10.91 -9.44 -6.04
N LEU A 73 -9.89 -8.58 -6.06
CA LEU A 73 -10.10 -7.15 -5.94
C LEU A 73 -10.30 -6.51 -7.32
N PRO A 74 -11.39 -5.74 -7.53
CA PRO A 74 -11.62 -5.03 -8.78
C PRO A 74 -10.66 -3.83 -8.94
N PRO A 75 -10.35 -3.41 -10.19
CA PRO A 75 -9.51 -2.26 -10.46
C PRO A 75 -10.28 -0.94 -10.24
N GLU A 76 -10.53 -0.60 -8.98
CA GLU A 76 -11.21 0.65 -8.59
C GLU A 76 -10.20 1.77 -8.34
N ASN A 77 -10.54 3.01 -8.69
CA ASN A 77 -9.63 4.16 -8.56
C ASN A 77 -8.21 3.85 -9.07
N ALA A 78 -8.16 3.12 -10.17
CA ALA A 78 -6.96 2.44 -10.63
C ALA A 78 -5.93 3.44 -11.17
N THR A 79 -4.65 3.17 -10.92
CA THR A 79 -3.54 3.97 -11.44
C THR A 79 -2.40 3.10 -11.96
N LEU A 80 -1.75 3.57 -13.02
CA LEU A 80 -0.45 3.09 -13.47
C LEU A 80 0.68 4.06 -13.10
N THR A 81 0.33 5.26 -12.64
CA THR A 81 1.24 6.36 -12.30
C THR A 81 0.82 6.99 -10.97
N PRO A 82 1.07 6.30 -9.84
CA PRO A 82 0.76 6.83 -8.52
C PRO A 82 1.41 8.19 -8.27
N GLN A 83 0.74 9.03 -7.51
CA GLN A 83 1.20 10.36 -7.14
C GLN A 83 1.82 10.36 -5.74
N PRO A 84 2.67 11.36 -5.40
CA PRO A 84 3.13 11.53 -4.03
C PRO A 84 1.96 11.63 -3.05
N GLY A 85 2.01 10.84 -1.99
CA GLY A 85 0.98 10.73 -0.97
C GLY A 85 -0.06 9.64 -1.22
N ASP A 86 -0.02 8.95 -2.36
CA ASP A 86 -0.95 7.85 -2.62
C ASP A 86 -0.58 6.61 -1.79
N LEU A 87 -1.59 6.03 -1.14
CA LEU A 87 -1.58 4.64 -0.68
C LEU A 87 -2.28 3.79 -1.73
N VAL A 88 -1.57 2.83 -2.29
CA VAL A 88 -2.08 1.97 -3.36
C VAL A 88 -2.16 0.54 -2.85
N LEU A 89 -3.31 -0.11 -3.08
CA LEU A 89 -3.46 -1.54 -2.90
C LEU A 89 -3.28 -2.23 -4.26
N ALA A 90 -2.21 -2.99 -4.40
CA ALA A 90 -1.97 -3.84 -5.56
C ALA A 90 -2.47 -5.26 -5.30
N TYR A 91 -3.17 -5.82 -6.27
CA TYR A 91 -3.62 -7.21 -6.27
C TYR A 91 -3.07 -7.93 -7.50
N VAL A 92 -2.31 -9.00 -7.26
CA VAL A 92 -1.80 -9.88 -8.31
C VAL A 92 -2.55 -11.21 -8.22
N PRO A 93 -3.32 -11.59 -9.26
CA PRO A 93 -3.98 -12.88 -9.29
C PRO A 93 -3.02 -14.05 -9.16
N ALA A 94 -3.52 -15.15 -8.59
CA ALA A 94 -2.81 -16.42 -8.55
C ALA A 94 -2.28 -16.80 -9.94
N ARG A 95 -1.05 -17.30 -9.95
CA ARG A 95 -0.25 -17.77 -11.09
C ARG A 95 0.26 -16.68 -12.03
N MET A 96 -0.10 -15.41 -11.82
CA MET A 96 0.41 -14.31 -12.66
C MET A 96 1.89 -14.02 -12.39
N TRP A 97 2.32 -14.06 -11.12
CA TRP A 97 3.72 -13.83 -10.75
C TRP A 97 4.55 -15.11 -10.83
N GLY A 98 5.11 -15.41 -12.00
CA GLY A 98 5.99 -16.56 -12.21
C GLY A 98 5.35 -17.91 -11.86
N GLY A 99 4.01 -18.01 -11.95
CA GLY A 99 3.27 -19.22 -11.60
C GLY A 99 2.98 -19.42 -10.11
N ASN A 100 3.25 -18.44 -9.22
CA ASN A 100 2.92 -18.54 -7.79
C ASN A 100 1.45 -18.95 -7.58
N PRO A 101 1.15 -20.07 -6.91
CA PRO A 101 -0.23 -20.57 -6.81
C PRO A 101 -1.17 -19.68 -5.99
N ALA A 102 -0.63 -18.79 -5.14
CA ALA A 102 -1.39 -17.88 -4.31
C ALA A 102 -1.47 -16.48 -4.93
N PRO A 103 -2.57 -15.74 -4.71
CA PRO A 103 -2.61 -14.31 -5.03
C PRO A 103 -1.67 -13.52 -4.12
N ILE A 104 -1.27 -12.34 -4.57
CA ILE A 104 -0.42 -11.41 -3.80
C ILE A 104 -1.20 -10.12 -3.60
N PHE A 105 -1.13 -9.59 -2.37
CA PHE A 105 -1.64 -8.28 -2.00
C PHE A 105 -0.46 -7.46 -1.49
N ASP A 106 -0.30 -6.23 -1.97
CA ASP A 106 0.78 -5.34 -1.59
C ASP A 106 0.24 -3.93 -1.32
N LEU A 107 0.67 -3.32 -0.22
CA LEU A 107 0.42 -1.92 0.07
C LEU A 107 1.64 -1.09 -0.36
N GLY A 108 1.43 -0.26 -1.37
CA GLY A 108 2.40 0.68 -1.89
C GLY A 108 2.23 2.07 -1.30
N VAL A 109 3.23 2.56 -0.58
CA VAL A 109 3.28 3.93 -0.08
C VAL A 109 4.13 4.79 -1.02
N PHE A 110 3.48 5.62 -1.83
CA PHE A 110 4.15 6.44 -2.84
C PHE A 110 4.49 7.81 -2.27
N TYR A 111 5.79 8.15 -2.25
CA TYR A 111 6.29 9.32 -1.51
C TYR A 111 6.94 10.37 -2.40
N GLY A 112 7.04 10.13 -3.71
CA GLY A 112 7.71 11.02 -4.65
C GLY A 112 7.19 10.90 -6.08
N PRO A 113 7.58 11.83 -6.97
CA PRO A 113 7.11 11.84 -8.35
C PRO A 113 7.83 10.80 -9.22
N GLY A 114 7.19 10.42 -10.33
CA GLY A 114 7.80 9.55 -11.34
C GLY A 114 7.57 8.04 -11.12
N ALA A 115 6.69 7.68 -10.18
CA ALA A 115 6.30 6.29 -9.96
C ALA A 115 5.59 5.67 -11.16
N ARG A 116 5.80 4.36 -11.37
CA ARG A 116 5.19 3.58 -12.45
C ARG A 116 4.85 2.19 -11.95
N MET A 117 3.61 1.75 -12.09
CA MET A 117 3.21 0.39 -11.76
C MET A 117 3.62 -0.60 -12.87
N LEU A 118 4.93 -0.67 -13.14
CA LEU A 118 5.55 -1.49 -14.17
C LEU A 118 6.46 -2.51 -13.51
N PHE A 119 5.99 -3.76 -13.48
CA PHE A 119 6.65 -4.89 -12.82
C PHE A 119 7.32 -5.81 -13.85
N PRO A 120 8.10 -6.82 -13.44
CA PRO A 120 8.56 -7.89 -14.32
C PRO A 120 7.45 -8.60 -15.11
N ILE A 121 6.22 -8.61 -14.58
CA ILE A 121 5.02 -9.15 -15.23
C ILE A 121 4.33 -8.16 -16.19
N GLY A 122 4.89 -6.97 -16.41
CA GLY A 122 4.31 -5.89 -17.20
C GLY A 122 3.58 -4.85 -16.37
N TRP A 123 2.65 -4.13 -17.01
CA TRP A 123 1.82 -3.15 -16.33
C TRP A 123 0.80 -3.82 -15.41
N LEU A 124 0.77 -3.41 -14.16
CA LEU A 124 -0.19 -3.88 -13.16
C LEU A 124 -0.88 -2.68 -12.52
N ALA A 125 -2.13 -2.42 -12.86
CA ALA A 125 -2.87 -1.34 -12.21
C ALA A 125 -3.09 -1.65 -10.72
N GLY A 126 -2.79 -0.69 -9.86
CA GLY A 126 -3.15 -0.73 -8.43
C GLY A 126 -4.28 0.25 -8.13
N SER A 127 -5.03 -0.03 -7.08
CA SER A 127 -6.16 0.80 -6.63
C SER A 127 -5.66 1.85 -5.64
N VAL A 128 -5.86 3.15 -5.90
CA VAL A 128 -5.55 4.19 -4.91
C VAL A 128 -6.61 4.13 -3.80
N VAL A 129 -6.23 3.62 -2.64
CA VAL A 129 -7.13 3.36 -1.50
C VAL A 129 -7.09 4.45 -0.45
N GLY A 130 -6.04 5.28 -0.44
CA GLY A 130 -5.98 6.44 0.45
C GLY A 130 -4.98 7.48 0.00
N LYS A 131 -5.06 8.66 0.61
CA LYS A 131 -4.12 9.75 0.37
C LYS A 131 -3.68 10.42 1.66
N VAL A 132 -2.39 10.74 1.72
CA VAL A 132 -1.83 11.63 2.75
C VAL A 132 -2.29 13.06 2.52
N PRO A 133 -2.64 13.81 3.57
CA PRO A 133 -3.01 15.21 3.43
C PRO A 133 -1.79 16.06 3.03
N PRO A 134 -1.97 17.17 2.28
CA PRO A 134 -0.86 17.93 1.71
C PRO A 134 0.22 18.38 2.70
N GLN A 135 -0.17 18.70 3.94
CA GLN A 135 0.75 19.13 5.00
C GLN A 135 1.71 18.03 5.49
N GLU A 136 1.39 16.76 5.28
CA GLU A 136 2.22 15.62 5.70
C GLU A 136 3.12 15.08 4.58
N LEU A 137 2.92 15.51 3.32
CA LEU A 137 3.68 15.03 2.15
C LEU A 137 5.19 15.18 2.31
N ALA A 138 5.65 16.31 2.86
CA ALA A 138 7.08 16.55 3.05
C ALA A 138 7.68 15.59 4.08
N GLY A 139 6.95 15.33 5.18
CA GLY A 139 7.34 14.38 6.22
C GLY A 139 7.39 12.95 5.69
N LEU A 140 6.36 12.53 4.94
CA LEU A 140 6.31 11.25 4.26
C LEU A 140 7.53 11.06 3.35
N ALA A 141 7.82 12.03 2.48
CA ALA A 141 8.92 11.97 1.54
C ALA A 141 10.28 11.87 2.23
N GLN A 142 10.47 12.62 3.32
CA GLN A 142 11.70 12.58 4.12
C GLN A 142 11.90 11.20 4.76
N ALA A 143 10.88 10.67 5.43
CA ALA A 143 10.98 9.41 6.15
C ALA A 143 11.14 8.21 5.20
N CYS A 144 10.34 8.12 4.13
CA CYS A 144 10.54 7.09 3.10
C CYS A 144 11.91 7.21 2.41
N GLY A 145 12.43 8.44 2.24
CA GLY A 145 13.78 8.69 1.75
C GLY A 145 14.87 8.17 2.69
N ALA A 146 14.63 8.10 4.00
CA ALA A 146 15.50 7.46 4.97
C ALA A 146 15.42 5.93 4.87
N ILE A 147 14.20 5.36 4.81
CA ILE A 147 13.97 3.91 4.63
C ILE A 147 14.70 3.39 3.40
N ARG A 148 14.61 4.11 2.27
CA ARG A 148 15.33 3.77 1.03
C ARG A 148 16.84 3.58 1.23
N LYS A 149 17.45 4.34 2.14
CA LYS A 149 18.90 4.30 2.42
C LYS A 149 19.26 3.22 3.44
N SER A 150 18.35 2.90 4.37
CA SER A 150 18.58 1.93 5.43
C SER A 150 18.22 0.48 5.05
N GLY A 151 17.38 0.28 4.04
CA GLY A 151 16.96 -1.05 3.58
C GLY A 151 15.57 -1.43 4.08
N SER A 152 15.38 -2.71 4.44
CA SER A 152 14.10 -3.22 4.96
C SER A 152 13.74 -2.59 6.30
N CYS A 153 12.44 -2.39 6.55
CA CYS A 153 11.88 -1.86 7.79
C CYS A 153 10.60 -2.59 8.18
N VAL A 154 9.97 -2.19 9.28
CA VAL A 154 8.66 -2.69 9.72
C VAL A 154 7.70 -1.52 9.80
N LEU A 155 6.65 -1.54 8.97
CA LEU A 155 5.58 -0.57 9.05
C LEU A 155 4.52 -1.06 10.04
N CYS A 156 4.08 -0.18 10.93
CA CYS A 156 2.89 -0.40 11.76
C CYS A 156 1.72 0.35 11.12
N LEU A 157 0.61 -0.35 10.89
CA LEU A 157 -0.61 0.22 10.31
C LEU A 157 -1.79 -0.03 11.25
N GLU A 158 -2.58 1.00 11.50
CA GLU A 158 -3.80 0.90 12.30
C GLU A 158 -4.88 1.87 11.81
N ARG A 159 -6.12 1.62 12.23
CA ARG A 159 -7.23 2.55 12.02
C ARG A 159 -7.06 3.74 12.97
N ALA A 160 -7.27 4.95 12.47
CA ALA A 160 -7.19 6.21 13.22
C ALA A 160 -8.58 6.81 13.47
#